data_AF-X1AUW8-F1
#
_entry.id   AF-X1AUW8-F1
#
_cell.length_a   1.000
_cell.length_b   1.000
_cell.length_c   1.000
_cell.angle_alpha   90.00
_cell.angle_beta   90.00
_cell.angle_gamma   90.00
#
_symmetry.space_group_name_H-M   'P 1'
#
loop_
_entity.id
_entity.type
_entity.pdbx_description
1 polymer ?
#
loop_
_entity_poly.entity_id
_entity_poly.type
_entity_poly.pdbx_seq_one_letter_code
_entity_poly.pdbx_strand_id
1 'polypeptide(L)'
;MINEGLKKMVVLGLFLIILQIMDIVTTNIGIKRGCEEGNPLIKNSLESGFPIYLVIIKIGLASLLTFFLSLGITILNWLFIALDFFLFAIVINNIIGIHLQRKWNRLYNIEMMKFSQVLVVRDWIALTQDS
;
A
#
# COMPACT_ATOMS: atom_id res chain seq x y z
N MET A 1 -1.59 -37.76 -14.90
CA MET A 1 -0.43 -36.94 -15.30
C MET A 1 -0.92 -35.51 -15.49
N ILE A 2 -0.66 -34.61 -14.54
CA ILE A 2 -1.15 -33.23 -14.63
C ILE A 2 -0.36 -32.52 -15.74
N ASN A 3 -1.06 -32.06 -16.77
CA ASN A 3 -0.51 -31.39 -17.94
C ASN A 3 0.32 -30.16 -17.51
N GLU A 4 1.55 -30.01 -18.02
CA GLU A 4 2.47 -28.94 -17.57
C GLU A 4 1.90 -27.53 -17.78
N GLY A 5 1.11 -27.33 -18.83
CA GLY A 5 0.42 -26.06 -19.08
C GLY A 5 -0.58 -25.70 -17.98
N LEU A 6 -1.30 -26.70 -17.44
CA LEU A 6 -2.24 -26.51 -16.34
C LEU A 6 -1.50 -26.09 -15.06
N LYS A 7 -0.35 -26.71 -14.76
CA LYS A 7 0.46 -26.33 -13.60
C LYS A 7 0.92 -24.87 -13.67
N LYS A 8 1.38 -24.42 -14.84
CA LYS A 8 1.83 -23.04 -15.05
C LYS A 8 0.69 -22.02 -14.85
N MET A 9 -0.50 -22.32 -15.37
CA MET A 9 -1.69 -21.47 -15.19
C MET A 9 -2.12 -21.39 -13.72
N VAL A 10 -2.12 -22.52 -13.00
CA VAL A 10 -2.45 -22.52 -11.56
C VAL A 10 -1.45 -21.67 -10.76
N VAL A 11 -0.16 -21.75 -11.07
CA VAL A 11 0.87 -20.95 -10.40
C VAL A 11 0.68 -19.45 -10.67
N LEU A 12 0.42 -19.05 -11.93
CA LEU A 12 0.13 -17.65 -12.27
C LEU A 12 -1.12 -17.13 -11.57
N GLY A 13 -2.19 -17.94 -11.52
CA GLY A 13 -3.42 -17.58 -10.82
C GLY A 13 -3.22 -17.38 -9.32
N LEU A 14 -2.48 -18.28 -8.67
CA LEU A 14 -2.14 -18.14 -7.25
C LEU A 14 -1.26 -16.91 -6.99
N PHE A 15 -0.31 -16.63 -7.88
CA PHE A 15 0.57 -15.47 -7.76
C PHE A 15 -0.21 -14.15 -7.88
N LEU A 16 -1.11 -14.03 -8.87
CA LEU A 16 -2.04 -12.91 -9.01
C LEU A 16 -2.84 -12.65 -7.73
N ILE A 17 -3.42 -13.70 -7.15
CA ILE A 17 -4.23 -13.59 -5.93
C ILE A 17 -3.37 -13.08 -4.76
N ILE A 18 -2.17 -13.63 -4.57
CA ILE A 18 -1.25 -13.21 -3.50
C ILE A 18 -0.86 -11.73 -3.68
N LEU A 19 -0.53 -11.32 -4.90
CA LEU A 19 -0.16 -9.94 -5.20
C LEU A 19 -1.30 -8.97 -4.91
N GLN A 20 -2.54 -9.32 -5.23
CA GLN A 20 -3.68 -8.48 -4.93
C GLN A 20 -3.97 -8.37 -3.43
N ILE A 21 -3.83 -9.47 -2.68
CA ILE A 21 -3.95 -9.44 -1.22
C ILE A 21 -2.86 -8.53 -0.63
N MET A 22 -1.62 -8.67 -1.10
CA MET A 22 -0.49 -7.84 -0.67
C MET A 22 -0.72 -6.36 -0.98
N ASP A 23 -1.23 -6.03 -2.16
CA ASP A 23 -1.56 -4.67 -2.55
C ASP A 23 -2.66 -4.06 -1.67
N ILE A 24 -3.74 -4.82 -1.38
CA ILE A 24 -4.81 -4.39 -0.46
C ILE A 24 -4.26 -4.16 0.96
N VAL A 25 -3.45 -5.08 1.48
CA VAL A 25 -2.86 -4.98 2.83
C VAL A 25 -1.90 -3.80 2.92
N THR A 26 -1.02 -3.62 1.93
CA THR A 26 -0.06 -2.52 1.91
C THR A 26 -0.76 -1.17 1.79
N THR A 27 -1.77 -1.06 0.92
CA THR A 27 -2.63 0.13 0.81
C THR A 27 -3.29 0.46 2.17
N ASN A 28 -3.87 -0.54 2.85
CA ASN A 28 -4.49 -0.35 4.16
C ASN A 28 -3.51 0.12 5.23
N ILE A 29 -2.31 -0.46 5.27
CA ILE A 29 -1.25 -0.06 6.19
C ILE A 29 -0.77 1.36 5.88
N GLY A 30 -0.67 1.74 4.61
CA GLY A 30 -0.32 3.09 4.15
C GLY A 30 -1.31 4.13 4.66
N ILE A 31 -2.61 3.91 4.40
CA ILE A 31 -3.69 4.81 4.82
C ILE A 31 -3.72 4.97 6.34
N LYS A 32 -3.67 3.86 7.10
CA LYS A 32 -3.66 3.90 8.57
C LYS A 32 -2.47 4.64 9.16
N ARG A 33 -1.38 4.80 8.41
CA ARG A 33 -0.17 5.52 8.83
C ARG A 33 -0.11 6.95 8.32
N GLY A 34 -1.18 7.44 7.68
CA GLY A 34 -1.23 8.78 7.08
C GLY A 34 -0.21 8.93 5.96
N CYS A 35 0.08 7.86 5.21
CA CYS A 35 0.88 7.95 4.00
C CYS A 35 0.05 8.66 2.94
N GLU A 36 0.50 9.82 2.47
CA GLU A 36 -0.14 10.47 1.33
C GLU A 36 0.08 9.59 0.09
N GLU A 37 -1.02 9.23 -0.57
CA GLU A 37 -0.96 8.47 -1.81
C GLU A 37 -0.26 9.33 -2.88
N GLY A 38 0.88 8.85 -3.39
CA GLY A 38 1.65 9.57 -4.42
C GLY A 38 0.94 9.64 -5.78
N ASN A 39 -0.17 8.91 -5.95
CA ASN A 39 -0.98 8.96 -7.15
C ASN A 39 -2.07 10.05 -7.01
N PRO A 40 -1.95 11.18 -7.75
CA PRO A 40 -2.88 12.31 -7.62
C PRO A 40 -4.33 11.94 -7.96
N LEU A 41 -4.55 10.89 -8.77
CA LEU A 41 -5.90 10.41 -9.11
C LEU A 41 -6.65 9.78 -7.92
N ILE A 42 -5.92 9.23 -6.95
CA ILE A 42 -6.49 8.47 -5.83
C ILE A 42 -6.38 9.28 -4.53
N LYS A 43 -5.48 10.28 -4.49
CA LYS A 43 -5.20 11.15 -3.35
C LYS A 43 -6.47 11.70 -2.69
N ASN A 44 -7.39 12.27 -3.46
CA ASN A 44 -8.63 12.90 -2.94
C ASN A 44 -9.64 11.89 -2.40
N SER A 45 -9.58 10.64 -2.86
CA SER A 45 -10.55 9.60 -2.52
C SER A 45 -10.17 8.85 -1.23
N LEU A 46 -8.97 9.11 -0.70
CA LEU A 46 -8.38 8.48 0.48
C LEU A 46 -8.48 9.34 1.74
N GLU A 47 -8.77 10.64 1.61
CA GLU A 47 -9.01 11.54 2.75
C GLU A 47 -10.24 11.12 3.58
N SER A 48 -11.19 10.37 3.00
CA SER A 48 -12.42 9.93 3.65
C SER A 48 -12.33 8.59 4.41
N GLY A 49 -11.15 7.97 4.48
CA GLY A 49 -10.95 6.65 5.12
C GLY A 49 -10.77 5.51 4.13
N PHE A 50 -10.61 4.27 4.64
CA PHE A 50 -10.28 3.10 3.83
C PHE A 50 -11.33 2.90 2.72
N PRO A 51 -10.95 3.01 1.44
CA PRO A 51 -11.91 2.97 0.34
C PRO A 51 -12.35 1.52 0.10
N ILE A 52 -13.37 1.09 0.82
CA ILE A 52 -14.00 -0.24 0.67
C ILE A 52 -14.36 -0.51 -0.79
N TYR A 53 -14.75 0.54 -1.54
CA TYR A 53 -15.03 0.46 -2.97
C TYR A 53 -13.80 0.02 -3.81
N LEU A 54 -12.58 0.43 -3.45
CA LEU A 54 -11.35 -0.02 -4.16
C LEU A 54 -11.10 -1.51 -3.93
N VAL A 55 -11.43 -2.02 -2.73
CA VAL A 55 -11.32 -3.46 -2.44
C VAL A 55 -12.32 -4.25 -3.28
N ILE A 56 -13.57 -3.79 -3.37
CA ILE A 56 -14.61 -4.44 -4.18
C ILE A 56 -14.21 -4.47 -5.66
N ILE A 57 -13.71 -3.34 -6.19
CA ILE A 57 -13.24 -3.26 -7.57
C ILE A 57 -12.05 -4.21 -7.82
N LYS A 58 -11.07 -4.24 -6.91
CA LYS A 58 -9.90 -5.12 -7.02
C LYS A 58 -10.30 -6.60 -7.00
N ILE A 59 -11.19 -7.01 -6.09
CA ILE A 59 -11.72 -8.38 -6.02
C ILE A 59 -12.49 -8.75 -7.30
N GLY A 60 -13.33 -7.85 -7.81
CA GLY A 60 -14.07 -8.05 -9.06
C GLY A 60 -13.13 -8.26 -10.25
N LEU A 61 -12.09 -7.43 -10.37
CA LEU A 61 -11.03 -7.58 -11.36
C LEU A 61 -10.26 -8.89 -11.20
N ALA A 62 -9.87 -9.28 -9.98
CA ALA A 62 -9.23 -10.58 -9.70
C ALA A 62 -10.05 -11.76 -10.21
N SER A 63 -11.35 -11.72 -9.94
CA SER A 63 -12.29 -12.78 -10.28
C SER A 63 -12.40 -12.91 -11.79
N LEU A 64 -12.53 -11.77 -12.49
CA LEU A 64 -12.58 -11.71 -13.95
C LEU A 64 -11.26 -12.19 -14.58
N LEU A 65 -10.12 -11.76 -14.04
CA LEU A 65 -8.79 -12.17 -14.48
C LEU A 65 -8.58 -13.67 -14.30
N THR A 66 -9.00 -14.23 -13.16
CA THR A 66 -8.91 -15.67 -12.90
C THR A 66 -9.82 -16.47 -13.83
N PHE A 67 -11.00 -15.95 -14.16
CA PHE A 67 -11.89 -16.54 -15.16
C PHE A 67 -11.22 -16.55 -16.55
N PHE A 68 -10.63 -15.45 -17.00
CA PHE A 68 -9.92 -15.42 -18.29
C PHE A 68 -8.71 -16.37 -18.34
N LEU A 69 -7.98 -16.51 -17.23
CA LEU A 69 -6.89 -17.47 -17.10
C LEU A 69 -7.40 -18.92 -17.24
N SER A 70 -8.60 -19.21 -16.73
CA SER A 70 -9.22 -20.54 -16.81
C SER A 70 -9.63 -20.97 -18.22
N LEU A 71 -9.80 -20.02 -19.15
CA LEU A 71 -10.13 -20.32 -20.56
C LEU A 71 -8.97 -20.95 -21.33
N GLY A 72 -7.76 -21.02 -20.75
CA GLY A 72 -6.65 -21.77 -21.31
C GLY A 72 -5.99 -21.13 -22.54
N ILE A 73 -6.29 -19.87 -22.85
CA ILE A 73 -5.79 -19.18 -24.04
C ILE A 73 -4.33 -18.80 -23.84
N THR A 74 -3.43 -19.34 -24.66
CA THR A 74 -1.97 -19.17 -24.50
C THR A 74 -1.49 -17.72 -24.57
N ILE A 75 -2.14 -16.89 -25.39
CA ILE A 75 -1.84 -15.44 -25.52
C ILE A 75 -2.11 -14.68 -24.22
N LEU A 76 -3.15 -15.09 -23.49
CA LEU A 76 -3.51 -14.45 -22.23
C LEU A 76 -2.44 -14.68 -21.16
N ASN A 77 -1.70 -15.80 -21.18
CA ASN A 77 -0.62 -16.05 -20.21
C ASN A 77 0.45 -14.94 -20.20
N TRP A 78 0.82 -14.41 -21.38
CA TRP A 78 1.78 -13.31 -21.48
C TRP A 78 1.23 -12.01 -20.89
N LEU A 79 -0.07 -11.76 -21.07
CA LEU A 79 -0.76 -10.63 -20.46
C LEU A 79 -0.75 -10.74 -18.93
N PHE A 80 -1.00 -11.94 -18.39
CA PHE A 80 -0.99 -12.18 -16.95
C PHE A 80 0.40 -12.01 -16.33
N ILE A 81 1.46 -12.48 -17.00
CA ILE A 81 2.85 -12.23 -16.55
C ILE A 81 3.14 -10.73 -16.50
N ALA A 82 2.73 -9.96 -17.52
CA ALA A 82 2.92 -8.51 -17.52
C ALA A 82 2.14 -7.82 -16.39
N LEU A 83 0.89 -8.26 -16.15
CA LEU A 83 0.05 -7.79 -15.04
C LEU A 83 0.68 -8.09 -13.68
N ASP A 84 1.23 -9.29 -13.49
CA ASP A 84 1.92 -9.69 -12.26
C ASP A 84 3.13 -8.80 -11.99
N PHE A 85 3.97 -8.55 -13.01
CA PHE A 85 5.11 -7.64 -12.87
C PHE A 85 4.68 -6.21 -12.51
N PHE A 86 3.61 -5.71 -13.14
CA PHE A 86 3.07 -4.39 -12.85
C PHE A 86 2.53 -4.29 -11.42
N LEU A 87 1.73 -5.27 -10.98
CA LEU A 87 1.21 -5.33 -9.61
C LEU A 87 2.34 -5.45 -8.58
N PHE A 88 3.35 -6.25 -8.87
CA PHE A 88 4.52 -6.37 -8.01
C PHE A 88 5.26 -5.04 -7.84
N ALA A 89 5.44 -4.28 -8.92
CA ALA A 89 6.03 -2.94 -8.86
C ALA A 89 5.20 -1.98 -7.99
N ILE A 90 3.87 -2.03 -8.08
CA ILE A 90 2.96 -1.24 -7.23
C ILE A 90 3.13 -1.62 -5.76
N VAL A 91 3.14 -2.92 -5.44
CA VAL A 91 3.33 -3.40 -4.07
C VAL A 91 4.66 -2.92 -3.49
N ILE A 92 5.76 -3.01 -4.26
CA ILE A 92 7.06 -2.49 -3.84
C ILE A 92 6.98 -0.99 -3.55
N ASN A 93 6.37 -0.22 -4.46
CA ASN A 93 6.22 1.22 -4.30
C ASN A 93 5.45 1.57 -3.01
N ASN A 94 4.36 0.84 -2.73
CA ASN A 94 3.58 1.00 -1.50
C ASN A 94 4.40 0.68 -0.24
N ILE A 95 5.18 -0.40 -0.26
CA ILE A 95 6.07 -0.77 0.86
C ILE A 95 7.12 0.32 1.11
N ILE A 96 7.73 0.86 0.05
CA ILE A 96 8.73 1.93 0.15
C ILE A 96 8.08 3.19 0.74
N GLY A 97 6.92 3.60 0.22
CA GLY A 97 6.17 4.76 0.73
C GLY A 97 5.88 4.64 2.22
N ILE A 98 5.37 3.49 2.67
CA ILE A 98 5.13 3.21 4.08
C ILE A 98 6.41 3.33 4.92
N HIS A 99 7.53 2.83 4.41
CA HIS A 99 8.80 2.87 5.13
C HIS A 99 9.34 4.30 5.26
N LEU A 100 9.24 5.08 4.17
CA LEU A 100 9.66 6.48 4.15
C LEU A 100 8.80 7.33 5.10
N GLN A 101 7.48 7.14 5.08
CA GLN A 101 6.55 7.84 5.97
C GLN A 101 6.81 7.51 7.44
N ARG A 102 7.10 6.23 7.76
CA ARG A 102 7.51 5.82 9.12
C ARG A 102 8.80 6.48 9.59
N LYS A 103 9.72 6.79 8.68
CA LYS A 103 10.96 7.50 9.01
C LYS A 103 10.68 8.97 9.29
N TRP A 104 9.87 9.61 8.44
CA TRP A 104 9.44 11.00 8.61
C TRP A 104 8.65 11.24 9.89
N ASN A 105 7.63 10.43 10.19
CA ASN A 105 6.84 10.58 11.43
C ASN A 105 7.69 10.42 12.71
N ARG A 106 8.75 9.60 12.67
CA ARG A 106 9.68 9.48 13.81
C ARG A 106 10.52 10.73 14.00
N LEU A 107 11.06 11.28 12.91
CA LEU A 107 11.85 12.52 12.96
C LEU A 107 11.01 13.70 13.46
N TYR A 108 9.81 13.87 12.89
CA TYR A 108 8.90 14.95 13.29
C TYR A 108 8.52 14.89 14.77
N ASN A 109 8.20 13.70 15.30
CA ASN A 109 7.91 13.53 16.72
C ASN A 109 9.09 13.90 17.63
N ILE A 110 10.33 13.57 17.22
CA ILE A 110 11.53 13.93 17.99
C ILE A 110 11.72 15.45 18.00
N GLU A 111 11.54 16.13 16.86
CA GLU A 111 11.63 17.58 16.78
C GLU A 111 10.55 18.27 17.62
N MET A 112 9.30 17.81 17.54
CA MET A 112 8.20 18.32 18.35
C MET A 112 8.44 18.14 19.86
N MET A 113 8.98 17.00 20.30
CA MET A 113 9.37 16.81 21.71
C MET A 113 10.44 17.81 22.15
N LYS A 114 11.47 18.04 21.33
CA LYS A 114 12.51 19.02 21.63
C LYS A 114 11.93 20.43 21.73
N PHE A 115 11.07 20.80 20.80
CA PHE A 115 10.42 22.12 20.81
C PHE A 115 9.53 22.31 22.04
N SER A 116 8.75 21.28 22.40
CA SER A 116 7.92 21.28 23.61
C SER A 116 8.77 21.42 24.89
N GLN A 117 9.89 20.70 24.99
CA GLN A 117 10.81 20.84 26.12
C GLN A 117 11.38 22.26 26.25
N VAL A 118 11.73 22.90 25.12
CA VAL A 118 12.21 24.29 25.11
C VAL A 118 11.13 25.26 25.62
N LEU A 119 9.87 25.07 25.20
CA LEU A 119 8.75 25.89 25.70
C LEU A 119 8.55 25.74 27.20
N VAL A 120 8.55 24.50 27.71
CA VAL A 120 8.40 24.25 29.16
C VAL A 120 9.53 24.90 29.96
N VAL A 121 10.78 24.81 29.49
CA VAL A 121 11.92 25.45 30.15
C VAL A 121 11.80 26.97 30.13
N ARG A 122 11.40 27.56 29.00
CA ARG A 122 11.18 29.01 28.90
C ARG A 122 10.11 29.49 29.87
N ASP A 123 8.99 28.78 29.95
CA ASP A 123 7.87 29.16 30.80
C ASP A 123 8.23 28.99 32.30
N TRP A 124 9.05 28.00 32.66
CA TRP A 124 9.62 27.87 34.00
C TRP A 124 10.56 29.02 34.36
N ILE A 125 11.47 29.42 33.46
CA ILE A 125 12.38 30.56 33.67
C ILE A 125 11.57 31.84 33.91
N ALA A 126 10.53 32.10 33.11
CA ALA A 126 9.67 33.26 33.28
C ALA A 126 9.02 33.30 34.67
N LEU A 127 8.48 32.17 35.14
CA LEU A 127 7.87 32.06 36.47
C LEU A 127 8.86 32.29 37.62
N THR A 128 10.14 31.98 37.45
CA THR A 128 11.18 32.20 38.46
C THR A 128 11.78 33.61 38.46
N GLN A 129 11.54 34.42 37.42
CA GLN A 129 12.02 35.80 37.34
C GLN A 129 11.00 36.82 37.86
N ASP A 130 9.72 36.43 37.94
CA ASP A 130 8.63 37.25 38.49
C ASP A 130 8.42 37.09 40.01
N SER A 131 9.27 36.30 40.69
CA SER A 131 9.27 36.07 42.16
C SER A 131 10.46 36.73 42.85
#